data_AF-A0A6I4MJQ3-F1
#
_entry.id   AF-A0A6I4MJQ3-F1
#
_cell.length_a   1.000
_cell.length_b   1.000
_cell.length_c   1.000
_cell.angle_alpha   90.00
_cell.angle_beta   90.00
_cell.angle_gamma   90.00
#
_symmetry.space_group_name_H-M   'P 1'
#
loop_
_entity.id
_entity.type
_entity.pdbx_description
1 polymer ?
#
loop_
_entity_poly.entity_id
_entity_poly.type
_entity_poly.pdbx_seq_one_letter_code
_entity_poly.pdbx_strand_id
1 'polypeptide(L)' 'MAALHGGAQPVDCAVAADRADLGLSNPTISHHYRVLREAGLIRSVVDGRKRIVEVRYDDMEARFPGLLRAVLGGR' A
#
# COMPACT_ATOMS: atom_id res chain seq x y z
N MET A 1 -10.15 -5.56 7.70
CA MET A 1 -10.51 -4.58 6.63
C MET A 1 -10.36 -3.09 7.02
N ALA A 2 -9.54 -2.71 8.02
CA ALA A 2 -9.38 -1.31 8.48
C ALA A 2 -7.94 -0.76 8.42
N ALA A 3 -6.97 -1.54 7.93
CA ALA A 3 -5.55 -1.20 8.06
C ALA A 3 -5.00 -0.19 7.03
N LEU A 4 -5.82 0.27 6.07
CA LEU A 4 -5.38 1.18 4.98
C LEU A 4 -6.05 2.56 5.01
N HIS A 5 -6.82 2.89 6.07
CA HIS A 5 -7.56 4.17 6.15
C HIS A 5 -7.09 5.14 7.24
N GLY A 6 -6.01 4.82 7.95
CA GLY A 6 -5.38 5.70 8.94
C GLY A 6 -4.06 6.29 8.43
N GLY A 7 -4.09 7.01 7.32
CA GLY A 7 -2.89 7.51 6.66
C GLY A 7 -2.13 6.40 5.92
N ALA A 8 -1.49 6.74 4.80
CA ALA A 8 -0.61 5.85 4.07
C ALA A 8 0.64 5.53 4.91
N GLN A 9 0.48 4.74 5.98
CA GLN A 9 1.58 4.41 6.85
C GLN A 9 2.54 3.47 6.12
N PRO A 10 3.84 3.77 6.15
CA PRO A 10 4.84 2.90 5.54
C PRO A 10 4.80 1.51 6.18
N VAL A 11 4.59 0.47 5.38
CA VAL A 11 4.51 -0.93 5.86
C VAL A 11 5.70 -1.74 5.39
N ASP A 12 6.30 -2.50 6.31
CA ASP A 12 7.32 -3.49 5.93
C ASP A 12 6.65 -4.64 5.18
N CYS A 13 7.17 -4.97 3.98
CA CYS A 13 6.71 -6.08 3.16
C CYS A 13 6.64 -7.41 3.92
N ALA A 14 7.52 -7.65 4.90
CA ALA A 14 7.60 -8.92 5.60
C ALA A 14 6.39 -9.21 6.52
N VAL A 15 5.76 -8.16 7.04
CA VAL A 15 4.60 -8.25 7.97
C VAL A 15 3.31 -7.75 7.32
N ALA A 16 3.35 -7.45 6.03
CA ALA A 16 2.24 -6.89 5.29
C ALA A 16 1.07 -7.87 5.16
N ALA A 17 1.35 -9.17 5.03
CA ALA A 17 0.32 -10.20 5.03
C ALA A 17 -0.51 -10.20 6.32
N ASP A 18 0.18 -10.13 7.46
CA ASP A 18 -0.45 -10.10 8.79
C ASP A 18 -1.23 -8.80 9.00
N ARG A 19 -0.67 -7.65 8.59
CA ARG A 19 -1.30 -6.33 8.73
C ARG A 19 -2.51 -6.12 7.83
N ALA A 20 -2.54 -6.77 6.67
CA ALA A 20 -3.65 -6.60 5.74
C ALA A 20 -4.93 -7.32 6.22
N ASP A 21 -4.83 -8.26 7.16
CA ASP A 21 -5.97 -9.06 7.64
C ASP A 21 -6.74 -9.73 6.49
N LEU A 22 -6.01 -10.04 5.40
CA LEU A 22 -6.56 -10.63 4.18
C LEU A 22 -6.45 -12.16 4.16
N GLY A 23 -5.81 -12.76 5.18
CA GLY A 23 -5.53 -14.20 5.21
C GLY A 23 -4.64 -14.69 4.06
N LEU A 24 -3.88 -13.79 3.44
CA LEU A 24 -3.06 -14.08 2.26
C LEU A 24 -1.65 -14.48 2.64
N SER A 25 -1.04 -15.32 1.80
CA SER A 25 0.37 -15.70 1.96
C SER A 25 1.33 -14.56 1.59
N ASN A 26 2.54 -14.57 2.16
CA ASN A 26 3.60 -13.61 1.83
C ASN A 26 3.94 -13.54 0.32
N PRO A 27 4.01 -14.66 -0.43
CA PRO A 27 4.17 -14.62 -1.89
C PRO A 27 3.02 -13.88 -2.61
N THR A 28 1.78 -14.11 -2.20
CA THR A 28 0.60 -13.46 -2.78
C THR A 28 0.64 -11.95 -2.57
N ILE A 29 0.94 -11.50 -1.35
CA ILE A 29 1.09 -10.07 -1.04
C ILE A 29 2.25 -9.44 -1.80
N SER A 30 3.37 -10.14 -1.91
CA SER A 30 4.52 -9.68 -2.71
C SER A 30 4.14 -9.47 -4.18
N HIS A 31 3.31 -10.36 -4.74
CA HIS A 31 2.78 -10.19 -6.08
C HIS A 31 1.88 -8.95 -6.21
N HIS A 32 0.95 -8.73 -5.27
CA HIS A 32 0.11 -7.53 -5.27
C HIS A 32 0.94 -6.24 -5.17
N TYR A 33 1.96 -6.20 -4.31
CA TYR A 33 2.84 -5.03 -4.23
C TYR A 33 3.65 -4.81 -5.50
N ARG A 34 4.07 -5.88 -6.19
CA ARG A 34 4.69 -5.73 -7.50
C ARG A 34 3.74 -5.05 -8.49
N VAL A 35 2.49 -5.51 -8.57
CA VAL A 35 1.46 -4.94 -9.46
C VAL A 35 1.16 -3.48 -9.10
N LEU A 36 0.96 -3.16 -7.82
CA LEU A 36 0.68 -1.78 -7.37
C LEU A 36 1.85 -0.83 -7.64
N ARG A 37 3.09 -1.31 -7.50
CA ARG A 37 4.31 -0.54 -7.83
C ARG A 37 4.40 -0.28 -9.33
N GLU A 38 4.14 -1.28 -10.15
CA GLU A 38 4.14 -1.16 -11.62
C GLU A 38 3.02 -0.23 -12.11
N ALA A 39 1.86 -0.24 -11.45
CA ALA A 39 0.78 0.73 -11.68
C ALA A 39 1.11 2.15 -11.18
N GLY A 40 2.24 2.33 -10.49
CA GLY A 40 2.68 3.63 -9.97
C GLY A 40 1.90 4.12 -8.75
N LEU A 41 1.13 3.25 -8.09
CA LEU A 41 0.29 3.59 -6.93
C LEU A 41 1.09 3.60 -5.61
N ILE A 42 2.14 2.78 -5.54
CA ILE A 42 3.02 2.68 -4.36
C ILE A 42 4.48 2.86 -4.76
N ARG A 43 5.31 3.21 -3.78
CA ARG A 43 6.77 3.15 -3.86
C ARG A 43 7.32 2.21 -2.79
N SER A 44 8.52 1.68 -3.02
CA SER A 44 9.25 0.90 -2.02
C SER A 44 10.55 1.58 -1.67
N VAL A 45 10.80 1.78 -0.38
CA VAL A 45 12.04 2.33 0.18
C VAL A 45 12.74 1.22 0.97
N VAL A 46 14.05 1.07 0.79
CA VAL A 46 14.84 0.13 1.58
C VAL A 46 15.37 0.89 2.79
N ASP A 47 14.96 0.46 3.99
CA ASP A 47 15.42 1.00 5.27
C ASP A 47 16.12 -0.12 6.05
N GLY A 48 17.45 -0.18 5.90
CA GLY A 48 18.27 -1.25 6.45
C GLY A 48 17.86 -2.63 5.92
N ARG A 49 17.37 -3.50 6.81
CA ARG A 49 16.87 -4.84 6.45
C ARG A 49 15.39 -4.86 6.08
N LYS A 50 14.69 -3.74 6.24
CA LYS A 50 13.26 -3.63 6.00
C LYS A 50 13.03 -3.08 4.61
N ARG A 51 12.07 -3.65 3.90
CA ARG A 51 11.55 -3.06 2.67
C ARG A 51 10.22 -2.43 2.99
N ILE A 52 10.20 -1.10 3.03
CA ILE A 52 9.05 -0.31 3.38
C ILE A 52 8.26 -0.01 2.10
N VAL A 53 6.95 -0.18 2.13
CA VAL A 53 6.01 0.16 1.06
C VAL A 53 5.15 1.33 1.50
N GLU A 54 5.06 2.33 0.62
CA GLU A 54 4.31 3.56 0.86
C GLU A 54 3.38 3.84 -0.31
N VAL A 55 2.15 4.26 -0.02
CA VAL A 55 1.22 4.76 -1.06
C VAL A 55 1.65 6.15 -1.47
N ARG A 56 1.66 6.41 -2.79
CA ARG A 56 1.96 7.72 -3.37
C ARG A 56 0.72 8.62 -3.30
N TYR A 57 0.23 8.85 -2.08
CA TYR A 57 -1.04 9.52 -1.85
C TYR A 57 -1.05 10.93 -2.45
N ASP A 58 -0.02 11.73 -2.16
CA ASP A 58 0.07 13.12 -2.64
C ASP A 58 0.12 13.21 -4.17
N ASP A 59 0.92 12.34 -4.81
CA ASP A 59 1.01 12.28 -6.27
C ASP A 59 -0.33 11.90 -6.91
N MET A 60 -1.03 10.94 -6.30
CA MET A 60 -2.34 10.48 -6.73
C MET A 60 -3.40 11.55 -6.55
N GLU A 61 -3.42 12.23 -5.42
CA GLU A 61 -4.37 13.30 -5.13
C GLU A 61 -4.12 14.52 -6.03
N ALA A 62 -2.86 14.84 -6.34
CA ALA A 62 -2.52 15.92 -7.28
C ALA A 62 -2.90 15.58 -8.74
N ARG A 63 -2.74 14.32 -9.17
CA ARG A 63 -3.02 13.88 -10.55
C ARG A 63 -4.50 13.52 -10.76
N PHE A 64 -5.13 12.95 -9.74
CA PHE A 64 -6.50 12.41 -9.74
C PHE A 64 -7.20 12.75 -8.41
N PRO A 65 -7.60 14.01 -8.20
CA PRO A 65 -8.22 14.45 -6.95
C PRO A 65 -9.43 13.60 -6.57
N GLY A 66 -9.48 13.12 -5.33
CA GLY A 66 -10.56 12.31 -4.78
C GLY A 66 -10.61 10.85 -5.24
N LEU A 67 -9.73 10.40 -6.15
CA LEU A 67 -9.73 9.02 -6.64
C LEU A 67 -9.49 8.01 -5.51
N LEU A 68 -8.46 8.24 -4.70
CA LEU A 68 -8.14 7.32 -3.61
C LEU A 68 -9.25 7.30 -2.56
N ARG A 69 -9.89 8.45 -2.29
CA ARG A 69 -11.05 8.54 -1.41
C ARG A 69 -12.25 7.74 -1.95
N ALA A 70 -12.48 7.79 -3.27
CA ALA A 70 -13.56 7.06 -3.92
C ALA A 70 -13.34 5.54 -3.91
N VAL A 71 -12.11 5.09 -4.24
CA VAL A 71 -11.76 3.66 -4.32
C VAL A 71 -11.72 3.00 -2.94
N LEU A 72 -11.15 3.69 -1.96
CA LEU A 72 -11.01 3.14 -0.61
C LEU A 72 -12.29 3.25 0.22
N GLY A 73 -13.36 3.83 -0.33
CA GLY A 73 -14.66 3.88 0.32
C GLY A 73 -14.63 4.74 1.57
N GLY A 74 -14.33 6.03 1.41
CA GLY A 74 -14.42 7.00 2.51
C GLY A 74 -15.83 7.04 3.09
N ARG A 75 -16.02 6.36 4.23
CA ARG A 75 -17.05 6.66 5.22
C ARG A 75 -16.36 7.24 6.44
#